data_AF-A0A511V7Q1-F1
#
_entry.id   AF-A0A511V7Q1-F1
#
_cell.length_a   1.000
_cell.length_b   1.000
_cell.length_c   1.000
_cell.angle_alpha   90.00
_cell.angle_beta   90.00
_cell.angle_gamma   90.00
#
_symmetry.space_group_name_H-M   'P 1'
#
loop_
_entity.id
_entity.type
_entity.pdbx_description
1 polymer ?
#
loop_
_entity_poly.entity_id
_entity_poly.type
_entity_poly.pdbx_seq_one_letter_code
_entity_poly.pdbx_strand_id
1 'polypeptide(L)'
;MKYSLPLAALLLASSLVPAVPALAAGTESEIAQPAASVKSTEHLAPIPPAVQKSMDKLFSLQPELKRLHVTGSYPSEGDGRFVVTLSNQKPEEAWNPKGLSNAHLIFDNSTGELLGFDLQIWEWASDKMPSRQLTLEAADRFLTEWFGAENRQKFGKPESNGAGSSTTHHDDGTKTTWATRHAEFPLVLNGLPVSGGGGPHLGVDSFGHVVNYTYTPIDLDNISVPKPNTARPAEEIKQKAVTADSIDVSYIEAQPEKYTRLSVNTKTKPVLRYDFQRYGYLHPVTGKPIDTLSGKEIDKNRQPSVSKQEVTLQPKGQPIIVRSEDEAKQLIGQLLGMADARTKLRTAEHRVPENNEDNPQQMYEFDTEDHQIFSYVLVDKRTGQVQHASVQVNREPQEQAAKVTKEEAYATALSFLQTYASPTAKQLESIDFSWEEPELPAWVDKSKLPEGILENQSNEYSFFFQEMHQGIPVQDRSYQVTVDKQTGKVVGFSLAVPKEKLELPDAKNIVTKTQAVTMFLKNEALKLQYIWPQYMNQRAPAPILVYGWDNSKGYGYVDATTGEYVNVPVEWDEE
;
A
#
# COMPACT_ATOMS: atom_id res chain seq x y z
N MET A 1 -56.99 -44.46 30.04
CA MET A 1 -58.02 -43.65 30.74
C MET A 1 -57.97 -42.24 30.17
N LYS A 2 -59.07 -41.82 29.52
CA LYS A 2 -59.55 -40.45 29.19
C LYS A 2 -58.55 -39.47 28.49
N TYR A 3 -58.58 -39.38 27.16
CA TYR A 3 -59.31 -38.40 26.30
C TYR A 3 -58.94 -36.94 26.62
N SER A 4 -58.37 -36.13 25.70
CA SER A 4 -59.12 -35.56 24.56
C SER A 4 -58.24 -35.04 23.39
N LEU A 5 -58.73 -35.27 22.17
CA LEU A 5 -58.52 -34.50 20.93
C LEU A 5 -59.58 -33.36 20.88
N PRO A 6 -59.47 -32.27 20.07
CA PRO A 6 -59.33 -32.36 18.61
C PRO A 6 -58.57 -31.26 17.83
N LEU A 7 -58.23 -31.62 16.56
CA LEU A 7 -58.19 -30.84 15.29
C LEU A 7 -57.38 -29.52 15.22
N ALA A 8 -56.60 -29.19 14.18
CA ALA A 8 -56.66 -29.53 12.74
C ALA A 8 -55.23 -29.41 12.12
N ALA A 9 -54.80 -30.37 11.27
CA ALA A 9 -54.66 -30.29 9.79
C ALA A 9 -53.55 -29.30 9.31
N LEU A 10 -52.59 -29.62 8.43
CA LEU A 10 -52.56 -30.48 7.23
C LEU A 10 -51.19 -31.22 7.16
N LEU A 11 -51.17 -32.55 7.02
CA LEU A 11 -51.04 -33.31 5.76
C LEU A 11 -49.72 -33.11 4.98
N LEU A 12 -48.71 -33.84 5.46
CA LEU A 12 -47.70 -34.53 4.65
C LEU A 12 -48.25 -35.90 4.22
N ALA A 13 -47.95 -36.32 3.00
CA ALA A 13 -47.85 -37.71 2.55
C ALA A 13 -47.49 -37.64 1.05
N SER A 14 -46.60 -38.41 0.45
CA SER A 14 -45.94 -39.70 0.72
C SER A 14 -45.38 -40.10 -0.67
N SER A 15 -44.36 -40.90 -0.94
CA SER A 15 -43.60 -41.91 -0.20
C SER A 15 -42.75 -42.67 -1.25
N LEU A 16 -41.72 -43.37 -0.77
CA LEU A 16 -41.24 -44.70 -1.18
C LEU A 16 -39.73 -44.76 -1.47
N VAL A 17 -39.10 -45.53 -0.59
CA VAL A 17 -37.75 -46.15 -0.54
C VAL A 17 -38.04 -47.70 -0.64
N PRO A 18 -37.14 -48.68 -0.88
CA PRO A 18 -35.64 -48.71 -0.98
C PRO A 18 -35.06 -49.57 -2.14
N ALA A 19 -33.73 -49.56 -2.29
CA ALA A 19 -32.89 -50.79 -2.37
C ALA A 19 -31.37 -50.47 -2.24
N VAL A 20 -30.68 -51.26 -1.41
CA VAL A 20 -29.21 -51.41 -1.20
C VAL A 20 -29.00 -52.95 -1.05
N PRO A 21 -27.85 -53.64 -1.30
CA PRO A 21 -26.44 -53.23 -1.33
C PRO A 21 -25.53 -53.86 -2.44
N ALA A 22 -24.28 -53.40 -2.59
CA ALA A 22 -23.07 -54.25 -2.65
C ALA A 22 -21.77 -53.43 -2.82
N LEU A 23 -20.74 -53.80 -2.06
CA LEU A 23 -19.38 -53.26 -1.95
C LEU A 23 -18.48 -53.59 -3.17
N ALA A 24 -17.58 -52.68 -3.53
CA ALA A 24 -16.14 -52.97 -3.70
C ALA A 24 -15.32 -51.66 -3.81
N ALA A 25 -14.12 -51.71 -3.25
CA ALA A 25 -13.22 -50.61 -2.94
C ALA A 25 -12.54 -49.92 -4.14
N GLY A 26 -12.17 -48.65 -3.91
CA GLY A 26 -10.90 -48.09 -4.36
C GLY A 26 -11.00 -46.96 -5.38
N THR A 27 -11.04 -45.70 -4.90
CA THR A 27 -10.22 -44.58 -5.39
C THR A 27 -10.52 -43.33 -4.56
N GLU A 28 -9.47 -42.59 -4.22
CA GLU A 28 -9.50 -41.22 -3.73
C GLU A 28 -10.52 -40.38 -4.51
N SER A 29 -11.41 -39.70 -3.78
CA SER A 29 -12.20 -38.61 -4.31
C SER A 29 -11.70 -37.34 -3.65
N GLU A 30 -10.84 -36.64 -4.39
CA GLU A 30 -10.69 -35.19 -4.32
C GLU A 30 -12.08 -34.57 -4.23
N ILE A 31 -12.38 -33.93 -3.09
CA ILE A 31 -13.55 -33.08 -2.97
C ILE A 31 -13.20 -31.79 -3.70
N ALA A 32 -13.42 -31.80 -5.02
CA ALA A 32 -13.65 -30.60 -5.79
C ALA A 32 -14.87 -29.88 -5.20
N GLN A 33 -14.64 -28.74 -4.56
CA GLN A 33 -15.71 -27.78 -4.30
C GLN A 33 -16.13 -27.12 -5.62
N PRO A 34 -17.42 -26.80 -5.76
CA PRO A 34 -18.08 -26.80 -7.05
C PRO A 34 -17.64 -25.60 -7.88
N ALA A 35 -17.20 -25.89 -9.10
CA ALA A 35 -17.35 -24.96 -10.21
C ALA A 35 -18.82 -24.54 -10.25
N ALA A 36 -19.12 -23.36 -9.74
CA ALA A 36 -20.32 -22.65 -10.13
C ALA A 36 -20.19 -22.43 -11.64
N SER A 37 -20.74 -23.37 -12.41
CA SER A 37 -20.98 -23.20 -13.83
C SER A 37 -22.00 -22.07 -13.97
N VAL A 38 -21.54 -20.82 -13.87
CA VAL A 38 -22.29 -19.71 -14.42
C VAL A 38 -22.21 -19.92 -15.92
N LYS A 39 -23.27 -20.53 -16.48
CA LYS A 39 -23.59 -20.35 -17.88
C LYS A 39 -23.94 -18.87 -18.06
N SER A 40 -22.91 -18.04 -18.20
CA SER A 40 -23.06 -16.64 -18.62
C SER A 40 -23.41 -16.69 -20.10
N THR A 41 -24.70 -16.72 -20.42
CA THR A 41 -25.14 -16.26 -21.74
C THR A 41 -24.72 -14.78 -21.84
N GLU A 42 -23.65 -14.52 -22.58
CA GLU A 42 -23.20 -13.20 -23.01
C GLU A 42 -24.39 -12.45 -23.62
N HIS A 43 -25.01 -11.55 -22.87
CA HIS A 43 -25.91 -10.57 -23.47
C HIS A 43 -25.06 -9.38 -23.90
N LEU A 44 -24.74 -9.34 -25.21
CA LEU A 44 -24.18 -8.16 -25.85
C LEU A 44 -25.23 -7.04 -25.85
N ALA A 45 -25.10 -6.11 -24.91
CA ALA A 45 -25.88 -4.89 -24.95
C ALA A 45 -25.49 -4.06 -26.18
N PRO A 46 -26.45 -3.41 -26.87
CA PRO A 46 -26.12 -2.52 -27.99
C PRO A 46 -25.14 -1.42 -27.55
N ILE A 47 -24.04 -1.29 -28.28
CA ILE A 47 -23.01 -0.28 -28.00
C ILE A 47 -23.57 1.10 -28.35
N PRO A 48 -23.60 2.07 -27.40
CA PRO A 48 -24.06 3.42 -27.69
C PRO A 48 -23.27 4.09 -28.82
N PRO A 49 -23.89 4.92 -29.68
CA PRO A 49 -23.17 5.57 -30.80
C PRO A 49 -21.98 6.43 -30.37
N ALA A 50 -22.07 7.08 -29.19
CA ALA A 50 -20.97 7.86 -28.64
C ALA A 50 -19.77 6.97 -28.25
N VAL A 51 -20.04 5.82 -27.62
CA VAL A 51 -19.03 4.82 -27.27
C VAL A 51 -18.39 4.23 -28.52
N GLN A 52 -19.19 3.86 -29.53
CA GLN A 52 -18.68 3.34 -30.80
C GLN A 52 -17.71 4.32 -31.47
N LYS A 53 -18.04 5.62 -31.48
CA LYS A 53 -17.16 6.67 -32.04
C LYS A 53 -15.80 6.72 -31.33
N SER A 54 -15.80 6.61 -30.00
CA SER A 54 -14.56 6.59 -29.21
C SER A 54 -13.76 5.30 -29.44
N MET A 55 -14.43 4.16 -29.55
CA MET A 55 -13.80 2.89 -29.92
C MET A 55 -13.13 2.97 -31.30
N ASP A 56 -13.81 3.51 -32.31
CA ASP A 56 -13.25 3.65 -33.66
C ASP A 56 -12.00 4.54 -33.68
N LYS A 57 -12.00 5.60 -32.86
CA LYS A 57 -10.82 6.44 -32.64
C LYS A 57 -9.70 5.64 -31.99
N LEU A 58 -9.98 4.89 -30.93
CA LEU A 58 -8.98 4.08 -30.22
C LEU A 58 -8.36 3.04 -31.16
N PHE A 59 -9.18 2.36 -31.96
CA PHE A 59 -8.74 1.37 -32.95
C PHE A 59 -7.94 1.99 -34.11
N SER A 60 -8.05 3.30 -34.31
CA SER A 60 -7.20 4.02 -35.26
C SER A 60 -5.82 4.32 -34.69
N LEU A 61 -5.73 4.58 -33.39
CA LEU A 61 -4.45 4.75 -32.67
C LEU A 61 -3.77 3.41 -32.37
N GLN A 62 -4.56 2.34 -32.20
CA GLN A 62 -4.11 0.99 -31.88
C GLN A 62 -4.77 -0.04 -32.79
N PRO A 63 -4.26 -0.19 -34.03
CA PRO A 63 -4.86 -1.05 -35.05
C PRO A 63 -4.96 -2.53 -34.66
N GLU A 64 -4.14 -3.01 -33.73
CA GLU A 64 -4.10 -4.40 -33.26
C GLU A 64 -5.43 -4.82 -32.62
N LEU A 65 -6.15 -3.88 -31.99
CA LEU A 65 -7.47 -4.13 -31.41
C LEU A 65 -8.51 -4.55 -32.45
N LYS A 66 -8.32 -4.19 -33.74
CA LYS A 66 -9.22 -4.61 -34.83
C LYS A 66 -9.16 -6.11 -35.13
N ARG A 67 -8.15 -6.82 -34.60
CA ARG A 67 -8.01 -8.28 -34.73
C ARG A 67 -8.81 -9.04 -33.68
N LEU A 68 -9.28 -8.35 -32.65
CA LEU A 68 -10.10 -8.93 -31.58
C LEU A 68 -11.58 -8.75 -31.92
N HIS A 69 -12.41 -9.69 -31.47
CA HIS A 69 -13.87 -9.59 -31.58
C HIS A 69 -14.48 -9.27 -30.22
N VAL A 70 -15.63 -8.58 -30.24
CA VAL A 70 -16.41 -8.27 -29.03
C VAL A 70 -16.98 -9.56 -28.47
N THR A 71 -16.57 -9.89 -27.24
CA THR A 71 -17.10 -11.01 -26.46
C THR A 71 -18.11 -10.52 -25.42
N GLY A 72 -17.99 -9.28 -24.94
CA GLY A 72 -18.92 -8.71 -23.97
C GLY A 72 -19.15 -7.23 -24.20
N SER A 73 -20.39 -6.79 -24.02
CA SER A 73 -20.75 -5.38 -23.96
C SER A 73 -21.90 -5.19 -22.99
N TYR A 74 -21.73 -4.33 -21.99
CA TYR A 74 -22.76 -4.09 -20.98
C TYR A 74 -22.58 -2.74 -20.28
N PRO A 75 -23.67 -2.07 -19.87
CA PRO A 75 -23.58 -0.98 -18.91
C PRO A 75 -23.19 -1.54 -17.54
N SER A 76 -22.27 -0.86 -16.87
CA SER A 76 -21.92 -1.17 -15.49
C SER A 76 -23.03 -0.67 -14.55
N GLU A 77 -23.42 -1.49 -13.57
CA GLU A 77 -24.52 -1.16 -12.67
C GLU A 77 -24.10 -0.06 -11.68
N GLY A 78 -24.85 1.04 -11.66
CA GLY A 78 -24.77 2.04 -10.60
C GLY A 78 -23.67 3.09 -10.72
N ASP A 79 -22.81 3.06 -11.74
CA ASP A 79 -21.69 4.02 -11.90
C ASP A 79 -21.68 4.79 -13.24
N GLY A 80 -22.67 4.56 -14.12
CA GLY A 80 -22.80 5.25 -15.40
C GLY A 80 -21.76 4.87 -16.45
N ARG A 81 -21.02 3.77 -16.26
CA ARG A 81 -20.00 3.31 -17.21
C ARG A 81 -20.56 2.31 -18.22
N PHE A 82 -19.89 2.19 -19.35
CA PHE A 82 -20.14 1.16 -20.36
C PHE A 82 -18.86 0.37 -20.60
N VAL A 83 -18.95 -0.94 -20.48
CA VAL A 83 -17.82 -1.86 -20.58
C VAL A 83 -17.90 -2.63 -21.88
N VAL A 84 -16.75 -2.77 -22.55
CA VAL A 84 -16.59 -3.63 -23.72
C VAL A 84 -15.39 -4.55 -23.50
N THR A 85 -15.58 -5.85 -23.65
CA THR A 85 -14.51 -6.85 -23.63
C THR A 85 -14.29 -7.39 -25.03
N LEU A 86 -13.02 -7.46 -25.42
CA LEU A 86 -12.57 -7.97 -26.70
C LEU A 86 -11.64 -9.16 -26.45
N SER A 87 -11.72 -10.18 -27.30
CA SER A 87 -10.82 -11.34 -27.24
C SER A 87 -10.58 -11.91 -28.64
N ASN A 88 -9.48 -12.65 -28.82
CA ASN A 88 -9.28 -13.53 -29.98
C ASN A 88 -9.82 -14.96 -29.73
N GLN A 89 -10.29 -15.27 -28.52
CA GLN A 89 -10.86 -16.57 -28.18
C GLN A 89 -12.25 -16.75 -28.76
N LYS A 90 -12.49 -17.86 -29.46
CA LYS A 90 -13.83 -18.18 -29.96
C LYS A 90 -14.70 -18.76 -28.83
N PRO A 91 -16.01 -18.45 -28.80
CA PRO A 91 -16.93 -18.99 -27.77
C PRO A 91 -16.98 -20.51 -27.67
N GLU A 92 -16.60 -21.21 -28.74
CA GLU A 92 -16.66 -22.68 -28.86
C GLU A 92 -15.34 -23.39 -28.46
N GLU A 93 -14.27 -22.63 -28.22
CA GLU A 93 -12.94 -23.18 -27.89
C GLU A 93 -12.75 -23.28 -26.36
N ALA A 94 -12.25 -24.42 -25.91
CA ALA A 94 -11.88 -24.61 -24.50
C ALA A 94 -10.88 -23.53 -24.07
N TRP A 95 -11.00 -23.03 -22.83
CA TRP A 95 -10.10 -22.03 -22.27
C TRP A 95 -8.64 -22.46 -22.42
N ASN A 96 -7.89 -21.74 -23.25
CA ASN A 96 -6.47 -21.94 -23.45
C ASN A 96 -5.76 -20.60 -23.23
N PRO A 97 -4.99 -20.44 -22.13
CA PRO A 97 -4.31 -19.18 -21.84
C PRO A 97 -3.16 -18.87 -22.82
N LYS A 98 -2.69 -19.87 -23.58
CA LYS A 98 -1.57 -19.71 -24.51
C LYS A 98 -2.05 -19.15 -25.85
N GLY A 99 -1.62 -17.94 -26.18
CA GLY A 99 -2.08 -17.22 -27.38
C GLY A 99 -3.31 -16.34 -27.17
N LEU A 100 -3.82 -16.25 -25.94
CA LEU A 100 -4.98 -15.44 -25.62
C LEU A 100 -4.59 -13.96 -25.60
N SER A 101 -5.26 -13.17 -26.44
CA SER A 101 -5.18 -11.72 -26.46
C SER A 101 -6.53 -11.17 -26.01
N ASN A 102 -6.54 -10.38 -24.94
CA ASN A 102 -7.75 -9.76 -24.42
C ASN A 102 -7.58 -8.24 -24.28
N ALA A 103 -8.70 -7.53 -24.35
CA ALA A 103 -8.76 -6.12 -24.03
C ALA A 103 -10.04 -5.80 -23.26
N HIS A 104 -9.90 -5.03 -22.19
CA HIS A 104 -11.00 -4.50 -21.42
C HIS A 104 -11.06 -2.99 -21.65
N LEU A 105 -12.17 -2.48 -22.16
CA LEU A 105 -12.39 -1.06 -22.43
C LEU A 105 -13.50 -0.52 -21.53
N ILE A 106 -13.34 0.68 -21.01
CA ILE A 106 -14.28 1.34 -20.10
C ILE A 106 -14.55 2.76 -20.61
N PHE A 107 -15.83 3.07 -20.82
CA PHE A 107 -16.29 4.37 -21.30
C PHE A 107 -17.34 4.95 -20.35
N ASP A 108 -17.52 6.27 -20.40
CA ASP A 108 -18.75 6.89 -19.90
C ASP A 108 -19.91 6.51 -20.82
N ASN A 109 -21.01 5.99 -20.24
CA ASN A 109 -22.14 5.48 -21.01
C ASN A 109 -22.90 6.59 -21.76
N SER A 110 -22.86 7.83 -21.26
CA SER A 110 -23.62 8.95 -21.80
C SER A 110 -22.82 9.77 -22.82
N THR A 111 -21.57 10.09 -22.51
CA THR A 111 -20.70 10.94 -23.33
C THR A 111 -19.85 10.13 -24.30
N GLY A 112 -19.64 8.83 -24.03
CA GLY A 112 -18.71 7.98 -24.75
C GLY A 112 -17.24 8.27 -24.44
N GLU A 113 -16.94 9.07 -23.40
CA GLU A 113 -15.57 9.39 -23.03
C GLU A 113 -14.79 8.14 -22.57
N LEU A 114 -13.55 7.99 -23.03
CA LEU A 114 -12.70 6.87 -22.63
C LEU A 114 -12.20 7.09 -21.20
N LEU A 115 -12.61 6.20 -20.29
CA LEU A 115 -12.25 6.24 -18.87
C LEU A 115 -11.08 5.30 -18.56
N GLY A 116 -10.98 4.19 -19.29
CA GLY A 116 -9.90 3.24 -19.08
C GLY A 116 -9.81 2.19 -20.16
N PHE A 117 -8.62 1.62 -20.31
CA PHE A 117 -8.45 0.32 -20.94
C PHE A 117 -7.30 -0.45 -20.32
N ASP A 118 -7.39 -1.77 -20.42
CA ASP A 118 -6.31 -2.70 -20.11
C ASP A 118 -6.18 -3.71 -21.25
N LEU A 119 -4.97 -3.82 -21.80
CA LEU A 119 -4.66 -4.65 -22.96
C LEU A 119 -3.64 -5.71 -22.57
N GLN A 120 -4.02 -6.97 -22.73
CA GLN A 120 -3.11 -8.10 -22.63
C GLN A 120 -3.05 -8.77 -23.99
N ILE A 121 -2.19 -8.24 -24.87
CA ILE A 121 -1.96 -8.78 -26.21
C ILE A 121 -0.81 -9.79 -26.14
N TRP A 122 -1.07 -11.02 -26.54
CA TRP A 122 -0.11 -12.12 -26.48
C TRP A 122 1.18 -11.82 -27.26
N GLU A 123 1.05 -11.24 -28.45
CA GLU A 123 2.17 -10.89 -29.31
C GLU A 123 3.08 -9.80 -28.73
N TRP A 124 2.62 -9.09 -27.69
CA TRP A 124 3.38 -8.04 -27.00
C TRP A 124 4.03 -8.54 -25.71
N ALA A 125 3.88 -9.82 -25.37
CA ALA A 125 4.51 -10.40 -24.20
C ALA A 125 6.04 -10.28 -24.29
N SER A 126 6.64 -9.73 -23.24
CA SER A 126 8.06 -9.50 -23.11
C SER A 126 8.38 -9.27 -21.63
N ASP A 127 9.45 -9.90 -21.15
CA ASP A 127 10.02 -9.66 -19.82
C ASP A 127 10.93 -8.42 -19.78
N LYS A 128 11.24 -7.84 -20.95
CA LYS A 128 12.09 -6.66 -21.07
C LYS A 128 11.38 -5.44 -20.49
N MET A 129 11.99 -4.79 -19.50
CA MET A 129 11.47 -3.53 -18.97
C MET A 129 11.58 -2.40 -20.01
N PRO A 130 10.51 -1.60 -20.22
CA PRO A 130 10.57 -0.41 -21.07
C PRO A 130 11.50 0.65 -20.46
N SER A 131 12.25 1.34 -21.31
CA SER A 131 13.07 2.47 -20.86
C SER A 131 12.19 3.67 -20.48
N ARG A 132 12.65 4.48 -19.53
CA ARG A 132 11.95 5.70 -19.10
C ARG A 132 11.67 6.64 -20.27
N GLN A 133 12.67 6.86 -21.12
CA GLN A 133 12.51 7.74 -22.28
C GLN A 133 11.42 7.23 -23.24
N LEU A 134 11.47 5.94 -23.60
CA LEU A 134 10.46 5.32 -24.46
C LEU A 134 9.05 5.49 -23.88
N THR A 135 8.88 5.23 -22.59
CA THR A 135 7.59 5.35 -21.91
C THR A 135 7.05 6.77 -21.98
N LEU A 136 7.85 7.77 -21.63
CA LEU A 136 7.41 9.16 -21.61
C LEU A 136 7.05 9.66 -23.01
N GLU A 137 7.84 9.32 -24.02
CA GLU A 137 7.59 9.72 -25.41
C GLU A 137 6.36 9.03 -26.01
N ALA A 138 6.20 7.72 -25.80
CA ALA A 138 5.06 6.96 -26.29
C ALA A 138 3.75 7.40 -25.63
N ALA A 139 3.76 7.60 -24.31
CA ALA A 139 2.61 8.07 -23.56
C ALA A 139 2.21 9.48 -24.00
N ASP A 140 3.17 10.41 -24.17
CA ASP A 140 2.87 11.79 -24.59
C ASP A 140 2.29 11.85 -26.00
N ARG A 141 2.83 11.04 -26.92
CA ARG A 141 2.29 10.90 -28.27
C ARG A 141 0.85 10.40 -28.25
N PHE A 142 0.59 9.29 -27.56
CA PHE A 142 -0.77 8.74 -27.46
C PHE A 142 -1.75 9.76 -26.90
N LEU A 143 -1.38 10.44 -25.80
CA LEU A 143 -2.25 11.40 -25.15
C LEU A 143 -2.52 12.62 -26.03
N THR A 144 -1.51 13.08 -26.77
CA THR A 144 -1.63 14.19 -27.71
C THR A 144 -2.55 13.84 -28.89
N GLU A 145 -2.47 12.62 -29.42
CA GLU A 145 -3.36 12.14 -30.48
C GLU A 145 -4.79 11.90 -29.97
N TRP A 146 -4.93 11.42 -28.73
CA TRP A 146 -6.22 11.17 -28.10
C TRP A 146 -6.97 12.45 -27.73
N PHE A 147 -6.32 13.42 -27.10
CA PHE A 147 -6.99 14.65 -26.67
C PHE A 147 -6.91 15.78 -27.71
N GLY A 148 -5.93 15.73 -28.61
CA GLY A 148 -5.56 16.84 -29.48
C GLY A 148 -4.63 17.83 -28.76
N ALA A 149 -3.85 18.59 -29.53
CA ALA A 149 -2.79 19.47 -29.01
C ALA A 149 -3.30 20.55 -28.04
N GLU A 150 -4.53 21.05 -28.22
CA GLU A 150 -5.14 22.06 -27.33
C GLU A 150 -5.52 21.44 -25.97
N ASN A 151 -6.30 20.36 -25.96
CA ASN A 151 -6.69 19.70 -24.71
C ASN A 151 -5.50 19.05 -23.99
N ARG A 152 -4.44 18.67 -24.71
CA ARG A 152 -3.19 18.18 -24.11
C ARG A 152 -2.59 19.19 -23.12
N GLN A 153 -2.78 20.50 -23.33
CA GLN A 153 -2.25 21.55 -22.44
C GLN A 153 -2.91 21.56 -21.05
N LYS A 154 -4.06 20.89 -20.88
CA LYS A 154 -4.69 20.68 -19.56
C LYS A 154 -3.83 19.85 -18.63
N PHE A 155 -2.85 19.12 -19.16
CA PHE A 155 -1.97 18.27 -18.39
C PHE A 155 -0.51 18.69 -18.51
N GLY A 156 0.28 18.44 -17.47
CA GLY A 156 1.70 18.73 -17.42
C GLY A 156 2.52 17.79 -18.29
N LYS A 157 3.85 17.84 -18.14
CA LYS A 157 4.73 16.85 -18.73
C LYS A 157 4.51 15.49 -18.05
N PRO A 158 4.62 14.37 -18.77
CA PRO A 158 4.52 13.06 -18.15
C PRO A 158 5.69 12.85 -17.18
N GLU A 159 5.38 12.18 -16.07
CA GLU A 159 6.35 11.72 -15.07
C GLU A 159 6.22 10.20 -14.95
N SER A 160 7.34 9.48 -14.84
CA SER A 160 7.28 8.03 -14.61
C SER A 160 7.05 7.78 -13.13
N ASN A 161 6.10 6.91 -12.80
CA ASN A 161 5.75 6.59 -11.41
C ASN A 161 6.05 5.11 -11.06
N GLY A 162 6.83 4.42 -11.90
CA GLY A 162 7.31 3.06 -11.64
C GLY A 162 7.17 2.13 -12.83
N ALA A 163 7.61 0.89 -12.62
CA ALA A 163 7.49 -0.20 -13.59
C ALA A 163 7.14 -1.50 -12.88
N GLY A 164 6.32 -2.32 -13.52
CA GLY A 164 5.84 -3.60 -13.04
C GLY A 164 5.84 -4.65 -14.13
N SER A 165 5.49 -5.87 -13.76
CA SER A 165 5.30 -6.94 -14.73
C SER A 165 4.25 -7.92 -14.23
N SER A 166 3.38 -8.39 -15.12
CA SER A 166 2.50 -9.52 -14.85
C SER A 166 3.09 -10.78 -15.49
N THR A 167 3.06 -11.92 -14.80
CA THR A 167 3.54 -13.20 -15.33
C THR A 167 2.49 -14.29 -15.16
N THR A 168 2.19 -15.00 -16.24
CA THR A 168 1.35 -16.20 -16.25
C THR A 168 2.23 -17.44 -16.40
N HIS A 169 2.04 -18.41 -15.52
CA HIS A 169 2.69 -19.72 -15.60
C HIS A 169 1.76 -20.70 -16.31
N HIS A 170 2.30 -21.48 -17.24
CA HIS A 170 1.56 -22.48 -18.01
C HIS A 170 1.82 -23.89 -17.49
N ASP A 171 0.89 -24.80 -17.75
CA ASP A 171 0.97 -26.21 -17.32
C ASP A 171 2.19 -26.96 -17.89
N ASP A 172 2.75 -26.47 -19.00
CA ASP A 172 3.98 -27.00 -19.62
C ASP A 172 5.28 -26.48 -18.96
N GLY A 173 5.17 -25.72 -17.87
CA GLY A 173 6.28 -25.12 -17.13
C GLY A 173 6.85 -23.86 -17.78
N THR A 174 6.31 -23.40 -18.93
CA THR A 174 6.70 -22.13 -19.53
C THR A 174 6.02 -20.96 -18.82
N LYS A 175 6.58 -19.75 -18.98
CA LYS A 175 6.02 -18.51 -18.44
C LYS A 175 5.88 -17.46 -19.53
N THR A 176 4.83 -16.64 -19.43
CA THR A 176 4.63 -15.45 -20.27
C THR A 176 4.57 -14.23 -19.38
N THR A 177 5.41 -13.24 -19.67
CA THR A 177 5.52 -12.01 -18.90
C THR A 177 5.14 -10.81 -19.75
N TRP A 178 4.42 -9.86 -19.15
CA TRP A 178 4.13 -8.54 -19.71
C TRP A 178 4.73 -7.48 -18.79
N ALA A 179 5.91 -6.99 -19.15
CA ALA A 179 6.58 -5.89 -18.45
C ALA A 179 6.06 -4.54 -18.94
N THR A 180 5.73 -3.66 -17.99
CA THR A 180 5.15 -2.34 -18.25
C THR A 180 5.82 -1.29 -17.39
N ARG A 181 5.96 -0.08 -17.94
CA ARG A 181 6.38 1.11 -17.20
C ARG A 181 5.28 2.15 -17.32
N HIS A 182 5.00 2.81 -16.21
CA HIS A 182 3.88 3.72 -16.09
C HIS A 182 4.32 5.18 -16.20
N ALA A 183 3.44 5.99 -16.79
CA ALA A 183 3.54 7.43 -16.89
C ALA A 183 2.24 8.08 -16.40
N GLU A 184 2.37 9.13 -15.60
CA GLU A 184 1.27 9.96 -15.11
C GLU A 184 1.40 11.37 -15.68
N PHE A 185 0.25 11.95 -16.03
CA PHE A 185 0.15 13.32 -16.50
C PHE A 185 -0.58 14.15 -15.45
N PRO A 186 0.10 15.06 -14.73
CA PRO A 186 -0.56 15.85 -13.70
C PRO A 186 -1.55 16.84 -14.34
N LEU A 187 -2.73 17.00 -13.74
CA LEU A 187 -3.65 18.07 -14.13
C LEU A 187 -3.00 19.44 -13.88
N VAL A 188 -3.14 20.38 -14.81
CA VAL A 188 -2.59 21.73 -14.70
C VAL A 188 -3.71 22.73 -14.51
N LEU A 189 -3.68 23.46 -13.40
CA LEU A 189 -4.60 24.54 -13.08
C LEU A 189 -3.81 25.83 -12.92
N ASN A 190 -4.21 26.92 -13.57
CA ASN A 190 -3.49 28.21 -13.53
C ASN A 190 -1.96 28.09 -13.79
N GLY A 191 -1.55 27.11 -14.62
CA GLY A 191 -0.13 26.84 -14.93
C GLY A 191 0.65 26.06 -13.88
N LEU A 192 0.01 25.56 -12.81
CA LEU A 192 0.62 24.73 -11.78
C LEU A 192 0.04 23.31 -11.79
N PRO A 193 0.85 22.28 -11.46
CA PRO A 193 0.37 20.91 -11.37
C PRO A 193 -0.50 20.71 -10.12
N VAL A 194 -1.49 19.82 -10.24
CA VAL A 194 -2.20 19.21 -9.12
C VAL A 194 -1.41 17.96 -8.70
N SER A 195 -0.95 17.95 -7.47
CA SER A 195 -0.18 16.85 -6.88
C SER A 195 -1.10 15.70 -6.48
N GLY A 196 -0.69 14.47 -6.81
CA GLY A 196 -1.39 13.26 -6.39
C GLY A 196 -2.67 12.96 -7.17
N GLY A 197 -2.81 13.49 -8.39
CA GLY A 197 -3.78 12.98 -9.36
C GLY A 197 -4.62 14.04 -10.08
N GLY A 198 -5.67 13.54 -10.74
CA GLY A 198 -6.61 14.33 -11.54
C GLY A 198 -6.28 14.38 -13.03
N GLY A 199 -5.21 13.72 -13.47
CA GLY A 199 -4.91 13.54 -14.89
C GLY A 199 -4.73 12.08 -15.29
N PRO A 200 -4.45 11.81 -16.58
CA PRO A 200 -4.35 10.46 -17.13
C PRO A 200 -3.13 9.68 -16.63
N HIS A 201 -3.33 8.38 -16.41
CA HIS A 201 -2.27 7.40 -16.15
C HIS A 201 -2.19 6.42 -17.31
N LEU A 202 -0.98 6.09 -17.75
CA LEU A 202 -0.73 5.21 -18.89
C LEU A 202 0.34 4.18 -18.54
N GLY A 203 0.18 2.95 -19.01
CA GLY A 203 1.23 1.91 -19.02
C GLY A 203 1.75 1.70 -20.44
N VAL A 204 3.07 1.61 -20.59
CA VAL A 204 3.75 1.38 -21.88
C VAL A 204 4.57 0.10 -21.80
N ASP A 205 4.54 -0.72 -22.84
CA ASP A 205 5.33 -1.94 -22.96
C ASP A 205 6.74 -1.68 -23.56
N SER A 206 7.55 -2.75 -23.67
CA SER A 206 8.92 -2.66 -24.17
C SER A 206 9.05 -2.26 -25.64
N PHE A 207 7.94 -2.31 -26.38
CA PHE A 207 7.83 -1.97 -27.79
C PHE A 207 7.28 -0.56 -28.02
N GLY A 208 6.82 0.12 -26.96
CA GLY A 208 6.26 1.46 -27.02
C GLY A 208 4.75 1.51 -27.26
N HIS A 209 4.03 0.40 -27.11
CA HIS A 209 2.57 0.38 -27.13
C HIS A 209 2.01 0.83 -25.78
N VAL A 210 0.93 1.62 -25.81
CA VAL A 210 0.18 1.94 -24.59
C VAL A 210 -0.74 0.76 -24.28
N VAL A 211 -0.45 0.02 -23.22
CA VAL A 211 -1.17 -1.21 -22.85
C VAL A 211 -2.18 -1.00 -21.72
N ASN A 212 -2.06 0.10 -20.99
CA ASN A 212 -3.01 0.48 -19.96
C ASN A 212 -3.25 2.00 -20.03
N TYR A 213 -4.49 2.42 -19.80
CA TYR A 213 -4.88 3.82 -19.66
C TYR A 213 -5.95 3.91 -18.58
N THR A 214 -5.88 4.92 -17.74
CA THR A 214 -6.96 5.27 -16.79
C THR A 214 -7.03 6.77 -16.63
N TYR A 215 -8.23 7.32 -16.75
CA TYR A 215 -8.51 8.73 -16.51
C TYR A 215 -9.97 8.91 -16.10
N THR A 216 -10.19 9.59 -14.97
CA THR A 216 -11.52 10.03 -14.57
C THR A 216 -11.59 11.54 -14.76
N PRO A 217 -12.30 12.01 -15.80
CA PRO A 217 -12.44 13.43 -16.10
C PRO A 217 -13.01 14.21 -14.91
N ILE A 218 -12.51 15.44 -14.75
CA ILE A 218 -12.99 16.37 -13.72
C ILE A 218 -13.72 17.50 -14.45
N ASP A 219 -14.98 17.72 -14.11
CA ASP A 219 -15.70 18.91 -14.55
C ASP A 219 -15.13 20.13 -13.81
N LEU A 220 -14.45 21.02 -14.54
CA LEU A 220 -13.81 22.20 -13.99
C LEU A 220 -14.69 23.46 -14.09
N ASP A 221 -15.83 23.41 -14.77
CA ASP A 221 -16.61 24.60 -15.15
C ASP A 221 -17.16 25.36 -13.93
N ASN A 222 -17.44 24.64 -12.84
CA ASN A 222 -18.01 25.19 -11.61
C ASN A 222 -17.02 25.24 -10.43
N ILE A 223 -15.72 25.07 -10.70
CA ILE A 223 -14.70 24.93 -9.64
C ILE A 223 -13.92 26.23 -9.47
N SER A 224 -13.98 26.79 -8.26
CA SER A 224 -13.20 27.97 -7.89
C SER A 224 -11.77 27.57 -7.56
N VAL A 225 -10.82 27.89 -8.44
CA VAL A 225 -9.40 27.58 -8.25
C VAL A 225 -8.65 28.81 -7.68
N PRO A 226 -7.98 28.70 -6.52
CA PRO A 226 -7.21 29.81 -5.93
C PRO A 226 -6.11 30.32 -6.88
N LYS A 227 -5.88 31.64 -6.99
CA LYS A 227 -4.87 32.19 -7.91
C LYS A 227 -3.44 32.10 -7.34
N PRO A 228 -2.43 31.67 -8.13
CA PRO A 228 -1.04 31.53 -7.67
C PRO A 228 -0.36 32.81 -7.18
N ASN A 229 -0.79 33.98 -7.70
CA ASN A 229 -0.20 35.28 -7.38
C ASN A 229 -0.39 35.73 -5.92
N THR A 230 -1.15 34.96 -5.13
CA THR A 230 -1.31 35.17 -3.69
C THR A 230 -0.15 34.57 -2.87
N ALA A 231 0.64 33.67 -3.46
CA ALA A 231 1.74 33.00 -2.78
C ALA A 231 2.97 33.89 -2.62
N ARG A 232 3.68 33.76 -1.50
CA ARG A 232 5.02 34.34 -1.30
C ARG A 232 6.09 33.51 -2.00
N PRO A 233 7.28 34.05 -2.29
CA PRO A 233 8.36 33.29 -2.93
C PRO A 233 8.76 32.04 -2.14
N ALA A 234 9.04 30.94 -2.86
CA ALA A 234 9.39 29.64 -2.29
C ALA A 234 10.56 29.71 -1.29
N GLU A 235 11.60 30.47 -1.61
CA GLU A 235 12.77 30.66 -0.73
C GLU A 235 12.41 31.35 0.59
N GLU A 236 11.49 32.31 0.58
CA GLU A 236 11.02 32.97 1.81
C GLU A 236 10.24 31.99 2.69
N ILE A 237 9.38 31.17 2.08
CA ILE A 237 8.61 30.15 2.80
C ILE A 237 9.54 29.08 3.38
N LYS A 238 10.49 28.60 2.57
CA LYS A 238 11.48 27.60 2.97
C LYS A 238 12.30 28.06 4.18
N GLN A 239 12.79 29.30 4.17
CA GLN A 239 13.56 29.87 5.30
C GLN A 239 12.75 29.98 6.59
N LYS A 240 11.43 30.20 6.52
CA LYS A 240 10.56 30.25 7.70
C LYS A 240 10.21 28.86 8.23
N ALA A 241 10.04 27.91 7.32
CA ALA A 241 9.56 26.56 7.66
C ALA A 241 10.67 25.65 8.19
N VAL A 242 11.89 25.76 7.65
CA VAL A 242 13.02 24.90 8.04
C VAL A 242 13.77 25.53 9.21
N THR A 243 13.67 24.92 10.38
CA THR A 243 14.37 25.34 11.59
C THR A 243 15.18 24.18 12.18
N ALA A 244 15.92 24.45 13.27
CA ALA A 244 16.65 23.40 13.99
C ALA A 244 15.72 22.33 14.59
N ASP A 245 14.45 22.67 14.85
CA ASP A 245 13.44 21.74 15.36
C ASP A 245 12.86 20.87 14.24
N SER A 246 13.10 21.22 12.97
CA SER A 246 12.65 20.44 11.82
C SER A 246 13.60 19.30 11.45
N ILE A 247 14.71 19.14 12.17
CA ILE A 247 15.71 18.10 11.90
C ILE A 247 16.01 17.31 13.18
N ASP A 248 16.13 16.00 13.01
CA ASP A 248 16.53 15.08 14.08
C ASP A 248 17.84 14.42 13.74
N VAL A 249 18.66 14.19 14.78
CA VAL A 249 19.86 13.39 14.66
C VAL A 249 19.52 11.94 15.04
N SER A 250 19.94 10.99 14.22
CA SER A 250 19.77 9.57 14.46
C SER A 250 20.96 8.77 13.97
N TYR A 251 21.15 7.60 14.58
CA TYR A 251 21.99 6.56 14.02
C TYR A 251 21.17 5.70 13.06
N ILE A 252 21.81 5.30 11.96
CA ILE A 252 21.38 4.19 11.11
C ILE A 252 22.51 3.16 11.15
N GLU A 253 22.26 2.00 11.75
CA GLU A 253 23.25 0.93 11.86
C GLU A 253 23.64 0.35 10.50
N ALA A 254 22.66 0.14 9.61
CA ALA A 254 22.84 -0.52 8.33
C ALA A 254 22.45 0.40 7.15
N GLN A 255 23.06 1.59 7.07
CA GLN A 255 22.82 2.53 5.98
C GLN A 255 23.45 2.00 4.67
N PRO A 256 22.67 1.83 3.58
CA PRO A 256 23.22 1.44 2.28
C PRO A 256 24.32 2.39 1.80
N GLU A 257 25.43 1.84 1.33
CA GLU A 257 26.48 2.62 0.66
C GLU A 257 26.06 3.04 -0.76
N LYS A 258 25.23 2.21 -1.38
CA LYS A 258 24.62 2.45 -2.69
C LYS A 258 23.16 2.04 -2.64
N TYR A 259 22.32 2.83 -3.28
CA TYR A 259 20.91 2.56 -3.39
C TYR A 259 20.66 1.72 -4.67
N THR A 260 20.19 0.48 -4.51
CA THR A 260 19.83 -0.44 -5.62
C THR A 260 18.41 -0.96 -5.47
N ARG A 261 17.70 -1.20 -6.59
CA ARG A 261 16.28 -1.67 -6.60
C ARG A 261 16.07 -2.97 -5.83
N LEU A 262 17.07 -3.85 -5.86
CA LEU A 262 17.11 -5.08 -5.10
C LEU A 262 18.06 -4.89 -3.92
N SER A 263 17.53 -4.98 -2.71
CA SER A 263 18.27 -4.82 -1.43
C SER A 263 19.09 -6.07 -1.05
N VAL A 264 19.25 -7.02 -1.97
CA VAL A 264 19.91 -8.30 -1.70
C VAL A 264 21.42 -8.08 -1.72
N ASN A 265 22.08 -8.34 -0.58
CA ASN A 265 23.53 -8.18 -0.39
C ASN A 265 24.08 -6.76 -0.58
N THR A 266 23.24 -5.72 -0.41
CA THR A 266 23.71 -4.33 -0.43
C THR A 266 24.70 -4.12 0.71
N LYS A 267 25.90 -3.63 0.39
CA LYS A 267 26.87 -3.23 1.42
C LYS A 267 26.30 -2.06 2.22
N THR A 268 26.36 -2.19 3.54
CA THR A 268 25.91 -1.18 4.48
C THR A 268 27.05 -0.74 5.38
N LYS A 269 26.91 0.47 5.91
CA LYS A 269 27.79 1.02 6.93
C LYS A 269 26.96 1.74 8.00
N PRO A 270 27.45 1.86 9.23
CA PRO A 270 26.78 2.67 10.24
C PRO A 270 27.01 4.16 9.97
N VAL A 271 25.95 4.97 10.10
CA VAL A 271 25.98 6.42 9.85
C VAL A 271 25.27 7.15 10.97
N LEU A 272 25.83 8.28 11.40
CA LEU A 272 25.16 9.27 12.24
C LEU A 272 24.75 10.42 11.33
N ARG A 273 23.46 10.71 11.25
CA ARG A 273 22.92 11.68 10.28
C ARG A 273 21.84 12.56 10.87
N TYR A 274 21.65 13.71 10.25
CA TYR A 274 20.44 14.51 10.39
C TYR A 274 19.45 14.13 9.31
N ASP A 275 18.24 13.78 9.71
CA ASP A 275 17.09 13.60 8.84
C ASP A 275 16.16 14.81 8.96
N PHE A 276 15.57 15.21 7.84
CA PHE A 276 14.64 16.33 7.79
C PHE A 276 13.20 15.85 7.96
N GLN A 277 12.53 16.36 8.99
CA GLN A 277 11.13 16.10 9.25
C GLN A 277 10.26 16.92 8.29
N ARG A 278 10.01 16.34 7.12
CA ARG A 278 9.15 16.94 6.09
C ARG A 278 7.69 16.85 6.51
N TYR A 279 7.22 17.85 7.27
CA TYR A 279 5.81 17.95 7.64
C TYR A 279 4.97 18.41 6.45
N GLY A 280 4.42 17.44 5.70
CA GLY A 280 3.34 17.64 4.74
C GLY A 280 3.52 18.83 3.78
N TYR A 281 2.43 19.53 3.53
CA TYR A 281 2.39 20.71 2.68
C TYR A 281 2.41 21.99 3.51
N LEU A 282 2.96 23.06 2.95
CA LEU A 282 3.08 24.37 3.59
C LEU A 282 2.11 25.38 2.99
N HIS A 283 1.52 26.21 3.85
CA HIS A 283 0.64 27.29 3.44
C HIS A 283 1.42 28.33 2.62
N PRO A 284 0.93 28.75 1.44
CA PRO A 284 1.70 29.52 0.46
C PRO A 284 2.05 30.96 0.90
N VAL A 285 1.45 31.46 1.98
CA VAL A 285 1.70 32.81 2.50
C VAL A 285 2.47 32.82 3.81
N THR A 286 2.15 31.88 4.70
CA THR A 286 2.64 31.87 6.09
C THR A 286 3.77 30.88 6.30
N GLY A 287 3.86 29.84 5.46
CA GLY A 287 4.85 28.77 5.56
C GLY A 287 4.60 27.78 6.69
N LYS A 288 3.43 27.82 7.33
CA LYS A 288 3.02 26.83 8.33
C LYS A 288 2.52 25.55 7.65
N PRO A 289 2.65 24.38 8.29
CA PRO A 289 2.02 23.16 7.82
C PRO A 289 0.50 23.31 7.69
N ILE A 290 -0.08 22.64 6.71
CA ILE A 290 -1.53 22.59 6.52
C ILE A 290 -2.08 21.18 6.64
N ASP A 291 -3.33 21.10 7.07
CA ASP A 291 -4.10 19.87 7.05
C ASP A 291 -4.55 19.62 5.61
N THR A 292 -4.18 18.46 5.08
CA THR A 292 -4.37 18.16 3.66
C THR A 292 -5.82 17.91 3.27
N LEU A 293 -6.70 17.62 4.24
CA LEU A 293 -8.11 17.38 4.01
C LEU A 293 -8.95 18.67 4.03
N SER A 294 -8.67 19.57 4.97
CA SER A 294 -9.40 20.82 5.18
C SER A 294 -8.74 22.04 4.51
N GLY A 295 -7.44 21.98 4.23
CA GLY A 295 -6.65 23.11 3.73
C GLY A 295 -6.34 24.20 4.75
N LYS A 296 -6.66 23.96 6.03
CA LYS A 296 -6.41 24.92 7.11
C LYS A 296 -4.99 24.73 7.67
N GLU A 297 -4.42 25.81 8.21
CA GLU A 297 -3.17 25.71 8.96
C GLU A 297 -3.32 24.74 10.14
N ILE A 298 -2.35 23.85 10.31
CA ILE A 298 -2.24 23.00 11.49
C ILE A 298 -1.67 23.89 12.60
N ASP A 299 -2.44 24.08 13.67
CA ASP A 299 -1.90 24.67 14.89
C ASP A 299 -0.94 23.67 15.54
N LYS A 300 0.11 24.15 16.23
CA LYS A 300 1.11 23.29 16.89
C LYS A 300 0.47 22.27 17.84
N ASN A 301 -0.68 22.62 18.41
CA ASN A 301 -1.44 21.76 19.33
C ASN A 301 -2.17 20.59 18.64
N ARG A 302 -2.32 20.62 17.31
CA ARG A 302 -2.95 19.56 16.49
C ARG A 302 -1.91 18.68 15.75
N GLN A 303 -0.62 18.91 15.95
CA GLN A 303 0.38 17.94 15.50
C GLN A 303 0.26 16.67 16.36
N PRO A 304 0.54 15.47 15.82
CA PRO A 304 0.57 14.26 16.63
C PRO A 304 1.53 14.53 17.79
N SER A 305 1.01 14.54 19.02
CA SER A 305 1.89 14.71 20.17
C SER A 305 2.67 13.41 20.28
N VAL A 306 3.95 13.48 19.91
CA VAL A 306 4.89 12.39 20.08
C VAL A 306 5.45 12.58 21.49
N SER A 307 4.90 11.84 22.44
CA SER A 307 5.49 11.82 23.78
C SER A 307 6.62 10.80 23.79
N LYS A 308 7.80 11.27 24.20
CA LYS A 308 9.02 10.48 24.27
C LYS A 308 9.37 10.27 25.73
N GLN A 309 9.60 9.02 26.11
CA GLN A 309 10.01 8.68 27.46
C GLN A 309 11.23 7.77 27.42
N GLU A 310 12.27 8.14 28.15
CA GLU A 310 13.43 7.27 28.35
C GLU A 310 13.06 6.07 29.23
N VAL A 311 13.47 4.89 28.78
CA VAL A 311 13.25 3.62 29.45
C VAL A 311 14.59 2.92 29.60
N THR A 312 14.91 2.50 30.82
CA THR A 312 16.07 1.65 31.09
C THR A 312 15.61 0.21 31.23
N LEU A 313 16.25 -0.71 30.50
CA LEU A 313 16.00 -2.15 30.57
C LEU A 313 17.27 -2.90 30.99
N GLN A 314 17.09 -4.10 31.52
CA GLN A 314 18.19 -5.08 31.67
C GLN A 314 17.88 -6.31 30.80
N PRO A 315 17.96 -6.16 29.47
CA PRO A 315 17.51 -7.21 28.55
C PRO A 315 18.31 -8.50 28.77
N LYS A 316 17.59 -9.63 28.86
CA LYS A 316 18.21 -10.96 28.95
C LYS A 316 18.74 -11.46 27.61
N GLY A 317 18.26 -10.89 26.49
CA GLY A 317 18.66 -11.31 25.15
C GLY A 317 18.28 -12.76 24.84
N GLN A 318 17.18 -13.25 25.42
CA GLN A 318 16.79 -14.64 25.20
C GLN A 318 16.37 -14.83 23.73
N PRO A 319 17.03 -15.73 22.98
CA PRO A 319 16.70 -15.92 21.57
C PRO A 319 15.33 -16.60 21.44
N ILE A 320 14.63 -16.25 20.36
CA ILE A 320 13.38 -16.89 19.94
C ILE A 320 13.69 -17.56 18.62
N ILE A 321 13.75 -18.88 18.60
CA ILE A 321 14.15 -19.66 17.42
C ILE A 321 12.96 -20.45 16.90
N VAL A 322 12.69 -20.32 15.60
CA VAL A 322 11.69 -21.07 14.85
C VAL A 322 12.31 -21.52 13.53
N ARG A 323 12.24 -22.83 13.26
CA ARG A 323 12.81 -23.49 12.07
C ARG A 323 11.80 -24.36 11.33
N SER A 324 10.58 -24.45 11.84
CA SER A 324 9.50 -25.25 11.27
C SER A 324 8.14 -24.63 11.54
N GLU A 325 7.15 -25.08 10.79
CA GLU A 325 5.75 -24.68 11.00
C GLU A 325 5.24 -25.06 12.40
N ASP A 326 5.62 -26.23 12.91
CA ASP A 326 5.19 -26.69 14.24
C ASP A 326 5.77 -25.82 15.37
N GLU A 327 7.03 -25.40 15.23
CA GLU A 327 7.67 -24.45 16.15
C GLU A 327 7.00 -23.07 16.07
N ALA A 328 6.63 -22.62 14.86
CA ALA A 328 5.92 -21.36 14.67
C ALA A 328 4.52 -21.40 15.32
N LYS A 329 3.75 -22.49 15.14
CA LYS A 329 2.46 -22.69 15.82
C LYS A 329 2.62 -22.77 17.34
N GLN A 330 3.71 -23.34 17.84
CA GLN A 330 4.01 -23.36 19.27
C GLN A 330 4.29 -21.95 19.81
N LEU A 331 5.09 -21.16 19.09
CA LEU A 331 5.37 -19.77 19.42
C LEU A 331 4.06 -18.97 19.56
N ILE A 332 3.17 -19.08 18.57
CA ILE A 332 1.86 -18.41 18.56
C ILE A 332 1.03 -18.82 19.78
N GLY A 333 0.96 -20.12 20.09
CA GLY A 333 0.20 -20.61 21.22
C GLY A 333 0.74 -20.16 22.58
N GLN A 334 2.06 -20.11 22.74
CA GLN A 334 2.72 -19.86 24.03
C GLN A 334 3.00 -18.38 24.31
N LEU A 335 3.51 -17.65 23.32
CA LEU A 335 3.93 -16.26 23.49
C LEU A 335 2.86 -15.25 23.07
N LEU A 336 1.99 -15.60 22.11
CA LEU A 336 0.98 -14.67 21.57
C LEU A 336 -0.42 -14.90 22.15
N GLY A 337 -0.52 -15.61 23.28
CA GLY A 337 -1.77 -15.76 24.04
C GLY A 337 -2.84 -16.63 23.39
N MET A 338 -2.51 -17.42 22.35
CA MET A 338 -3.45 -18.17 21.51
C MET A 338 -3.35 -19.69 21.67
N ALA A 339 -3.20 -20.16 22.90
CA ALA A 339 -3.02 -21.60 23.19
C ALA A 339 -4.13 -22.49 22.58
N ASP A 340 -5.38 -22.02 22.61
CA ASP A 340 -6.55 -22.74 22.13
C ASP A 340 -6.71 -22.74 20.60
N ALA A 341 -6.05 -21.80 19.90
CA ALA A 341 -6.10 -21.71 18.44
C ALA A 341 -5.04 -22.57 17.77
N ARG A 342 -3.99 -23.01 18.49
CA ARG A 342 -2.84 -23.75 17.93
C ARG A 342 -3.24 -24.95 17.08
N THR A 343 -4.23 -25.72 17.50
CA THR A 343 -4.69 -26.93 16.79
C THR A 343 -5.59 -26.63 15.60
N LYS A 344 -6.10 -25.40 15.49
CA LYS A 344 -6.98 -24.94 14.41
C LYS A 344 -6.22 -24.19 13.32
N LEU A 345 -4.97 -23.80 13.57
CA LEU A 345 -4.10 -23.12 12.62
C LEU A 345 -3.65 -24.08 11.52
N ARG A 346 -4.09 -23.81 10.29
CA ARG A 346 -3.59 -24.42 9.07
C ARG A 346 -2.63 -23.46 8.37
N THR A 347 -1.73 -23.99 7.57
CA THR A 347 -0.80 -23.17 6.78
C THR A 347 -1.61 -22.45 5.72
N ALA A 348 -1.49 -21.13 5.65
CA ALA A 348 -2.20 -20.34 4.68
C ALA A 348 -1.70 -20.70 3.27
N GLU A 349 -2.61 -21.03 2.36
CA GLU A 349 -2.26 -21.26 0.96
C GLU A 349 -1.96 -19.91 0.29
N HIS A 350 -0.74 -19.41 0.47
CA HIS A 350 -0.22 -18.32 -0.33
C HIS A 350 0.97 -18.81 -1.16
N ARG A 351 0.88 -18.65 -2.48
CA ARG A 351 2.03 -18.79 -3.38
C ARG A 351 2.99 -17.65 -3.06
N VAL A 352 3.95 -17.90 -2.18
CA VAL A 352 5.14 -17.05 -2.05
C VAL A 352 5.73 -16.92 -3.46
N PRO A 353 5.96 -15.70 -3.99
CA PRO A 353 6.56 -15.54 -5.30
C PRO A 353 7.87 -16.34 -5.39
N GLU A 354 8.03 -17.15 -6.44
CA GLU A 354 9.15 -18.09 -6.65
C GLU A 354 10.56 -17.43 -6.59
N ASN A 355 10.66 -16.10 -6.64
CA ASN A 355 11.93 -15.37 -6.60
C ASN A 355 12.59 -15.26 -5.20
N ASN A 356 12.30 -16.17 -4.27
CA ASN A 356 12.72 -16.10 -2.87
C ASN A 356 13.92 -16.99 -2.50
N GLU A 357 14.64 -17.58 -3.47
CA GLU A 357 15.81 -18.42 -3.17
C GLU A 357 16.87 -17.67 -2.34
N ASP A 358 17.08 -16.38 -2.65
CA ASP A 358 18.05 -15.49 -2.00
C ASP A 358 17.49 -14.66 -0.83
N ASN A 359 16.22 -14.83 -0.45
CA ASN A 359 15.66 -14.08 0.67
C ASN A 359 16.27 -14.56 2.00
N PRO A 360 16.93 -13.67 2.77
CA PRO A 360 17.49 -14.05 4.07
C PRO A 360 16.41 -14.32 5.13
N GLN A 361 15.14 -14.03 4.84
CA GLN A 361 14.01 -14.26 5.74
C GLN A 361 13.11 -15.41 5.25
N GLN A 362 12.56 -16.16 6.21
CA GLN A 362 11.52 -17.16 6.01
C GLN A 362 10.27 -16.68 6.73
N MET A 363 9.12 -16.77 6.05
CA MET A 363 7.82 -16.41 6.61
C MET A 363 6.97 -17.67 6.78
N TYR A 364 6.27 -17.76 7.90
CA TYR A 364 5.25 -18.77 8.17
C TYR A 364 3.92 -18.07 8.36
N GLU A 365 2.93 -18.39 7.55
CA GLU A 365 1.59 -17.82 7.62
C GLU A 365 0.57 -18.90 7.97
N PHE A 366 -0.34 -18.57 8.88
CA PHE A 366 -1.40 -19.48 9.28
C PHE A 366 -2.73 -18.76 9.40
N ASP A 367 -3.79 -19.47 9.08
CA ASP A 367 -5.16 -19.03 9.30
C ASP A 367 -6.00 -20.14 9.95
N THR A 368 -7.20 -19.80 10.42
CA THR A 368 -8.24 -20.77 10.77
C THR A 368 -9.16 -21.01 9.58
N GLU A 369 -9.83 -22.17 9.54
CA GLU A 369 -10.77 -22.54 8.47
C GLU A 369 -11.91 -21.52 8.29
N ASP A 370 -12.33 -20.87 9.37
CA ASP A 370 -13.34 -19.81 9.38
C ASP A 370 -12.78 -18.41 9.08
N HIS A 371 -11.48 -18.30 8.79
CA HIS A 371 -10.76 -17.06 8.51
C HIS A 371 -10.93 -15.99 9.61
N GLN A 372 -11.22 -16.40 10.85
CA GLN A 372 -11.35 -15.50 11.99
C GLN A 372 -10.00 -15.18 12.63
N ILE A 373 -8.99 -16.02 12.44
CA ILE A 373 -7.65 -15.80 12.98
C ILE A 373 -6.66 -15.85 11.83
N PHE A 374 -5.81 -14.83 11.76
CA PHE A 374 -4.66 -14.77 10.87
C PHE A 374 -3.41 -14.57 11.70
N SER A 375 -2.34 -15.26 11.37
CA SER A 375 -1.08 -15.11 12.06
C SER A 375 0.10 -15.27 11.11
N TYR A 376 1.18 -14.56 11.41
CA TYR A 376 2.42 -14.74 10.67
C TYR A 376 3.63 -14.61 11.59
N VAL A 377 4.68 -15.34 11.23
CA VAL A 377 5.97 -15.36 11.91
C VAL A 377 7.07 -15.19 10.87
N LEU A 378 7.89 -14.15 11.04
CA LEU A 378 9.04 -13.86 10.18
C LEU A 378 10.34 -14.17 10.92
N VAL A 379 11.17 -15.01 10.31
CA VAL A 379 12.44 -15.48 10.88
C VAL A 379 13.60 -15.23 9.93
N ASP A 380 14.81 -15.08 10.48
CA ASP A 380 16.03 -15.19 9.70
C ASP A 380 16.22 -16.66 9.25
N LYS A 381 16.26 -16.90 7.94
CA LYS A 381 16.29 -18.23 7.30
C LYS A 381 17.50 -19.05 7.72
N ARG A 382 18.63 -18.41 8.04
CA ARG A 382 19.89 -19.08 8.39
C ARG A 382 19.95 -19.48 9.86
N THR A 383 19.47 -18.63 10.76
CA THR A 383 19.59 -18.81 12.22
C THR A 383 18.31 -19.36 12.84
N GLY A 384 17.16 -19.12 12.23
CA GLY A 384 15.82 -19.33 12.76
C GLY A 384 15.37 -18.24 13.73
N GLN A 385 16.14 -17.17 13.91
CA GLN A 385 15.81 -16.10 14.85
C GLN A 385 14.54 -15.36 14.41
N VAL A 386 13.52 -15.35 15.25
CA VAL A 386 12.28 -14.61 15.02
C VAL A 386 12.55 -13.11 15.14
N GLN A 387 12.11 -12.36 14.14
CA GLN A 387 12.16 -10.90 14.08
C GLN A 387 10.78 -10.29 14.26
N HIS A 388 9.75 -10.93 13.69
CA HIS A 388 8.37 -10.49 13.78
C HIS A 388 7.47 -11.69 14.07
N ALA A 389 6.49 -11.53 14.96
CA ALA A 389 5.36 -12.44 15.02
C ALA A 389 4.08 -11.69 15.41
N SER A 390 2.95 -12.00 14.79
CA SER A 390 1.66 -11.45 15.20
C SER A 390 0.52 -12.41 14.98
N VAL A 391 -0.54 -12.24 15.77
CA VAL A 391 -1.84 -12.86 15.57
C VAL A 391 -2.89 -11.76 15.54
N GLN A 392 -3.65 -11.72 14.46
CA GLN A 392 -4.84 -10.92 14.32
C GLN A 392 -6.06 -11.83 14.52
N VAL A 393 -6.97 -11.43 15.40
CA VAL A 393 -8.28 -12.04 15.50
C VAL A 393 -9.28 -11.07 14.90
N ASN A 394 -9.90 -11.47 13.81
CA ASN A 394 -11.06 -10.81 13.27
C ASN A 394 -12.21 -11.00 14.25
N ARG A 395 -12.43 -10.02 15.12
CA ARG A 395 -13.61 -9.96 15.98
C ARG A 395 -14.52 -8.91 15.37
N GLU A 396 -15.83 -9.16 15.35
CA GLU A 396 -16.75 -8.05 15.10
C GLU A 396 -16.42 -6.90 16.07
N PRO A 397 -16.48 -5.63 15.62
CA PRO A 397 -16.26 -4.48 16.47
C PRO A 397 -17.18 -4.58 17.68
N GLN A 398 -16.65 -5.04 18.81
CA GLN A 398 -17.38 -5.02 20.06
C GLN A 398 -17.01 -3.73 20.77
N GLU A 399 -18.01 -2.93 21.12
CA GLU A 399 -17.89 -1.82 22.09
C GLU A 399 -17.62 -2.36 23.52
N GLN A 400 -16.74 -3.34 23.67
CA GLN A 400 -16.34 -3.81 24.98
C GLN A 400 -15.24 -2.90 25.51
N ALA A 401 -15.55 -2.20 26.61
CA ALA A 401 -14.57 -1.45 27.36
C ALA A 401 -13.32 -2.31 27.62
N ALA A 402 -12.14 -1.70 27.50
CA ALA A 402 -10.88 -2.38 27.77
C ALA A 402 -10.91 -2.95 29.20
N LYS A 403 -10.58 -4.24 29.34
CA LYS A 403 -10.46 -4.89 30.66
C LYS A 403 -9.10 -4.60 31.30
N VAL A 404 -8.13 -4.21 30.49
CA VAL A 404 -6.77 -3.88 30.90
C VAL A 404 -6.49 -2.42 30.57
N THR A 405 -5.89 -1.72 31.52
CA THR A 405 -5.48 -0.32 31.37
C THR A 405 -4.27 -0.20 30.43
N LYS A 406 -4.04 0.99 29.87
CA LYS A 406 -2.86 1.23 29.01
C LYS A 406 -1.57 1.03 29.79
N GLU A 407 -1.56 1.41 31.06
CA GLU A 407 -0.42 1.29 31.98
C GLU A 407 -0.08 -0.17 32.29
N GLU A 408 -1.09 -1.02 32.54
CA GLU A 408 -0.88 -2.46 32.73
C GLU A 408 -0.37 -3.13 31.46
N ALA A 409 -0.94 -2.77 30.30
CA ALA A 409 -0.47 -3.28 29.01
C ALA A 409 0.96 -2.82 28.70
N TYR A 410 1.32 -1.59 29.06
CA TYR A 410 2.69 -1.07 28.92
C TYR A 410 3.67 -1.84 29.81
N ALA A 411 3.29 -2.16 31.04
CA ALA A 411 4.10 -3.01 31.92
C ALA A 411 4.30 -4.42 31.35
N THR A 412 3.27 -5.01 30.73
CA THR A 412 3.39 -6.28 29.99
C THR A 412 4.40 -6.17 28.85
N ALA A 413 4.32 -5.09 28.05
CA ALA A 413 5.24 -4.85 26.94
C ALA A 413 6.69 -4.71 27.41
N LEU A 414 6.94 -3.96 28.49
CA LEU A 414 8.28 -3.82 29.07
C LEU A 414 8.83 -5.16 29.60
N SER A 415 7.99 -5.96 30.26
CA SER A 415 8.38 -7.30 30.74
C SER A 415 8.75 -8.25 29.59
N PHE A 416 8.02 -8.15 28.47
CA PHE A 416 8.34 -8.88 27.25
C PHE A 416 9.71 -8.47 26.69
N LEU A 417 9.96 -7.17 26.54
CA LEU A 417 11.26 -6.66 26.07
C LEU A 417 12.41 -6.98 27.03
N GLN A 418 12.19 -6.93 28.34
CA GLN A 418 13.17 -7.34 29.34
C GLN A 418 13.68 -8.78 29.12
N THR A 419 12.83 -9.65 28.55
CA THR A 419 13.18 -11.05 28.28
C THR A 419 13.84 -11.22 26.91
N TYR A 420 13.27 -10.61 25.87
CA TYR A 420 13.60 -10.94 24.47
C TYR A 420 14.33 -9.85 23.69
N ALA A 421 14.37 -8.61 24.16
CA ALA A 421 15.08 -7.53 23.46
C ALA A 421 16.58 -7.80 23.39
N SER A 422 17.25 -7.19 22.41
CA SER A 422 18.69 -7.33 22.20
C SER A 422 19.49 -6.99 23.47
N PRO A 423 20.62 -7.67 23.76
CA PRO A 423 21.52 -7.27 24.85
C PRO A 423 21.99 -5.81 24.80
N THR A 424 21.98 -5.19 23.61
CA THR A 424 22.28 -3.77 23.39
C THR A 424 21.19 -2.81 23.85
N ALA A 425 19.94 -3.27 23.96
CA ALA A 425 18.74 -2.48 24.27
C ALA A 425 18.62 -2.09 25.75
N LYS A 426 19.70 -1.60 26.37
CA LYS A 426 19.75 -1.19 27.78
C LYS A 426 19.06 0.16 28.01
N GLN A 427 19.08 1.00 26.99
CA GLN A 427 18.39 2.29 26.97
C GLN A 427 17.50 2.32 25.73
N LEU A 428 16.22 2.60 25.96
CA LEU A 428 15.21 2.75 24.93
C LEU A 428 14.55 4.13 25.05
N GLU A 429 14.11 4.69 23.94
CA GLU A 429 13.11 5.76 23.91
C GLU A 429 11.76 5.14 23.56
N SER A 430 10.81 5.19 24.48
CA SER A 430 9.41 4.86 24.22
C SER A 430 8.77 6.01 23.47
N ILE A 431 8.02 5.69 22.42
CA ILE A 431 7.35 6.62 21.53
C ILE A 431 5.86 6.34 21.60
N ASP A 432 5.11 7.28 22.18
CA ASP A 432 3.65 7.24 22.18
C ASP A 432 3.13 8.26 21.17
N PHE A 433 2.41 7.76 20.17
CA PHE A 433 1.77 8.60 19.18
C PHE A 433 0.34 8.88 19.63
N SER A 434 0.06 10.09 20.10
CA SER A 434 -1.33 10.53 20.24
C SER A 434 -1.76 11.19 18.94
N TRP A 435 -2.62 10.51 18.19
CA TRP A 435 -3.34 11.11 17.07
C TRP A 435 -4.64 11.69 17.63
N GLU A 436 -4.84 13.00 17.51
CA GLU A 436 -6.21 13.51 17.60
C GLU A 436 -6.99 12.93 16.41
N GLU A 437 -8.18 12.40 16.65
CA GLU A 437 -9.02 11.93 15.55
C GLU A 437 -9.23 13.09 14.57
N PRO A 438 -8.82 12.94 13.29
CA PRO A 438 -8.97 14.02 12.33
C PRO A 438 -10.46 14.33 12.16
N GLU A 439 -10.84 15.56 12.51
CA GLU A 439 -12.20 16.04 12.25
C GLU A 439 -12.47 15.99 10.75
N LEU A 440 -13.42 15.14 10.33
CA LEU A 440 -13.81 15.07 8.94
C LEU A 440 -14.25 16.47 8.45
N PRO A 441 -13.68 16.98 7.35
CA PRO A 441 -14.07 18.27 6.80
C PRO A 441 -15.56 18.32 6.45
N ALA A 442 -16.13 19.52 6.47
CA ALA A 442 -17.55 19.74 6.16
C ALA A 442 -17.97 19.31 4.74
N TRP A 443 -17.01 19.14 3.82
CA TRP A 443 -17.28 18.65 2.46
C TRP A 443 -17.43 17.12 2.39
N VAL A 444 -17.05 16.38 3.44
CA VAL A 444 -17.23 14.94 3.51
C VAL A 444 -18.66 14.63 3.92
N ASP A 445 -19.43 14.03 3.01
CA ASP A 445 -20.75 13.51 3.30
C ASP A 445 -20.63 12.20 4.09
N LYS A 446 -20.88 12.28 5.39
CA LYS A 446 -20.81 11.13 6.30
C LYS A 446 -21.81 10.03 5.96
N SER A 447 -22.93 10.36 5.29
CA SER A 447 -23.94 9.37 4.91
C SER A 447 -23.49 8.41 3.81
N LYS A 448 -22.42 8.77 3.07
CA LYS A 448 -21.80 7.94 2.03
C LYS A 448 -20.64 7.10 2.56
N LEU A 449 -20.36 7.18 3.85
CA LEU A 449 -19.32 6.36 4.46
C LEU A 449 -19.90 4.98 4.81
N PRO A 450 -19.17 3.90 4.51
CA PRO A 450 -19.50 2.58 5.05
C PRO A 450 -19.75 2.62 6.57
N GLU A 451 -20.74 1.84 7.01
CA GLU A 451 -21.08 1.69 8.43
C GLU A 451 -19.85 1.20 9.22
N GLY A 452 -19.67 1.70 10.45
CA GLY A 452 -18.54 1.34 11.32
C GLY A 452 -17.18 1.96 10.97
N ILE A 453 -17.03 2.72 9.85
CA ILE A 453 -15.74 3.34 9.49
C ILE A 453 -15.21 4.31 10.55
N LEU A 454 -16.10 5.02 11.23
CA LEU A 454 -15.74 5.99 12.27
C LEU A 454 -15.66 5.37 13.67
N GLU A 455 -16.03 4.10 13.80
CA GLU A 455 -16.19 3.40 15.09
C GLU A 455 -15.04 2.42 15.36
N ASN A 456 -14.05 2.35 14.47
CA ASN A 456 -12.97 1.38 14.52
C ASN A 456 -11.95 1.70 15.62
N GLN A 457 -12.32 1.45 16.88
CA GLN A 457 -11.37 1.42 17.98
C GLN A 457 -10.60 0.10 17.93
N SER A 458 -9.28 0.19 17.73
CA SER A 458 -8.42 -0.99 17.79
C SER A 458 -8.63 -1.73 19.12
N ASN A 459 -8.75 -3.05 19.07
CA ASN A 459 -8.85 -3.93 20.23
C ASN A 459 -7.51 -4.12 20.96
N GLU A 460 -6.47 -3.39 20.57
CA GLU A 460 -5.09 -3.59 20.99
C GLU A 460 -4.41 -2.28 21.38
N TYR A 461 -3.47 -2.35 22.31
CA TYR A 461 -2.49 -1.29 22.56
C TYR A 461 -1.19 -1.64 21.83
N SER A 462 -0.65 -0.71 21.05
CA SER A 462 0.67 -0.84 20.42
C SER A 462 1.65 0.13 21.08
N PHE A 463 2.82 -0.39 21.46
CA PHE A 463 3.89 0.39 22.06
C PHE A 463 5.14 0.32 21.19
N PHE A 464 5.74 1.47 20.90
CA PHE A 464 6.91 1.58 20.04
C PHE A 464 8.11 2.05 20.85
N PHE A 465 9.27 1.45 20.60
CA PHE A 465 10.51 1.79 21.25
C PHE A 465 11.66 1.84 20.24
N GLN A 466 12.68 2.67 20.52
CA GLN A 466 13.92 2.73 19.74
C GLN A 466 15.12 2.56 20.65
N GLU A 467 16.14 1.80 20.22
CA GLU A 467 17.41 1.73 20.97
C GLU A 467 18.09 3.10 21.01
N MET A 468 18.64 3.45 22.17
CA MET A 468 19.41 4.68 22.35
C MET A 468 20.90 4.35 22.46
N HIS A 469 21.71 5.12 21.73
CA HIS A 469 23.16 5.09 21.83
C HIS A 469 23.69 6.50 22.08
N GLN A 470 24.42 6.72 23.18
CA GLN A 470 24.90 8.05 23.57
C GLN A 470 23.80 9.13 23.65
N GLY A 471 22.57 8.75 24.02
CA GLY A 471 21.42 9.65 24.07
C GLY A 471 20.80 10.01 22.71
N ILE A 472 21.20 9.32 21.63
CA ILE A 472 20.67 9.49 20.27
C ILE A 472 19.97 8.19 19.84
N PRO A 473 18.78 8.26 19.21
CA PRO A 473 18.06 7.07 18.75
C PRO A 473 18.77 6.38 17.60
N VAL A 474 18.73 5.05 17.59
CA VAL A 474 19.15 4.19 16.49
C VAL A 474 17.89 3.79 15.71
N GLN A 475 17.62 4.52 14.63
CA GLN A 475 16.31 4.53 13.97
C GLN A 475 15.95 3.20 13.32
N ASP A 476 16.92 2.44 12.83
CA ASP A 476 16.75 1.10 12.25
C ASP A 476 16.84 -0.03 13.29
N ARG A 477 16.92 0.31 14.59
CA ARG A 477 16.82 -0.63 15.72
C ARG A 477 15.63 -0.28 16.61
N SER A 478 14.44 -0.64 16.12
CA SER A 478 13.18 -0.40 16.80
C SER A 478 12.56 -1.68 17.34
N TYR A 479 11.69 -1.51 18.32
CA TYR A 479 10.85 -2.56 18.89
C TYR A 479 9.39 -2.12 18.84
N GLN A 480 8.50 -3.06 18.56
CA GLN A 480 7.07 -2.87 18.71
C GLN A 480 6.52 -4.04 19.51
N VAL A 481 5.64 -3.76 20.47
CA VAL A 481 4.89 -4.79 21.19
C VAL A 481 3.43 -4.40 21.20
N THR A 482 2.59 -5.35 20.80
CA THR A 482 1.14 -5.21 20.72
C THR A 482 0.48 -6.09 21.75
N VAL A 483 -0.42 -5.50 22.55
CA VAL A 483 -1.08 -6.14 23.69
C VAL A 483 -2.60 -6.04 23.53
N ASP A 484 -3.30 -7.16 23.66
CA ASP A 484 -4.75 -7.23 23.55
C ASP A 484 -5.44 -6.56 24.76
N LYS A 485 -6.38 -5.65 24.51
CA LYS A 485 -7.07 -4.83 25.54
C LYS A 485 -7.96 -5.64 26.48
N GLN A 486 -8.35 -6.85 26.09
CA GLN A 486 -9.28 -7.69 26.84
C GLN A 486 -8.55 -8.68 27.76
N THR A 487 -7.40 -9.16 27.34
CA THR A 487 -6.64 -10.23 28.01
C THR A 487 -5.33 -9.72 28.62
N GLY A 488 -4.82 -8.57 28.18
CA GLY A 488 -3.53 -8.02 28.60
C GLY A 488 -2.33 -8.84 28.13
N LYS A 489 -2.53 -9.80 27.22
CA LYS A 489 -1.47 -10.64 26.66
C LYS A 489 -0.87 -10.00 25.42
N VAL A 490 0.41 -10.26 25.19
CA VAL A 490 1.06 -9.93 23.91
C VAL A 490 0.38 -10.73 22.80
N VAL A 491 0.04 -10.06 21.71
CA VAL A 491 -0.56 -10.66 20.49
C VAL A 491 0.26 -10.36 19.25
N GLY A 492 1.21 -9.43 19.33
CA GLY A 492 2.20 -9.22 18.28
C GLY A 492 3.45 -8.52 18.79
N PHE A 493 4.55 -8.69 18.08
CA PHE A 493 5.79 -7.99 18.32
C PHE A 493 6.68 -7.91 17.08
N SER A 494 7.53 -6.89 17.07
CA SER A 494 8.68 -6.75 16.16
C SER A 494 9.91 -6.43 17.01
N LEU A 495 11.00 -7.17 16.81
CA LEU A 495 12.25 -7.02 17.55
C LEU A 495 13.39 -6.69 16.60
N ALA A 496 14.30 -5.81 17.03
CA ALA A 496 15.58 -5.63 16.37
C ALA A 496 16.42 -6.92 16.46
N VAL A 497 17.27 -7.16 15.44
CA VAL A 497 18.17 -8.32 15.44
C VAL A 497 19.09 -8.27 16.66
N PRO A 498 19.16 -9.36 17.48
CA PRO A 498 20.00 -9.39 18.66
C PRO A 498 21.48 -9.22 18.33
N LYS A 499 22.16 -8.35 19.09
CA LYS A 499 23.60 -8.13 19.03
C LYS A 499 24.20 -7.96 20.42
N GLU A 500 25.44 -8.39 20.58
CA GLU A 500 26.21 -8.17 21.81
C GLU A 500 26.71 -6.72 21.91
N LYS A 501 26.99 -6.10 20.76
CA LYS A 501 27.53 -4.76 20.66
C LYS A 501 27.13 -4.09 19.36
N LEU A 502 26.91 -2.77 19.42
CA LEU A 502 26.74 -1.92 18.24
C LEU A 502 28.07 -1.22 17.91
N GLU A 503 28.40 -1.18 16.63
CA GLU A 503 29.55 -0.45 16.09
C GLU A 503 29.04 0.83 15.42
N LEU A 504 28.80 1.86 16.22
CA LEU A 504 28.27 3.14 15.74
C LEU A 504 29.35 4.24 15.81
N PRO A 505 29.30 5.26 14.94
CA PRO A 505 30.17 6.44 15.02
C PRO A 505 30.07 7.16 16.37
N ASP A 506 31.09 7.93 16.75
CA ASP A 506 31.06 8.74 17.99
C ASP A 506 30.33 10.07 17.76
N ALA A 507 29.37 10.43 18.62
CA ALA A 507 28.59 11.67 18.51
C ALA A 507 29.29 12.93 19.05
N LYS A 508 30.51 12.84 19.60
CA LYS A 508 31.17 13.99 20.26
C LYS A 508 31.49 15.17 19.35
N ASN A 509 31.82 14.91 18.08
CA ASN A 509 32.31 15.93 17.14
C ASN A 509 31.42 16.00 15.88
N ILE A 510 30.10 16.07 16.08
CA ILE A 510 29.16 16.27 14.96
C ILE A 510 28.97 17.76 14.64
N VAL A 511 28.58 18.03 13.40
CA VAL A 511 28.16 19.37 12.98
C VAL A 511 26.93 19.82 13.77
N THR A 512 26.78 21.12 13.93
CA THR A 512 25.63 21.70 14.62
C THR A 512 24.34 21.56 13.80
N LYS A 513 23.18 21.53 14.47
CA LYS A 513 21.87 21.59 13.80
C LYS A 513 21.76 22.77 12.83
N THR A 514 22.30 23.95 13.17
CA THR A 514 22.28 25.12 12.28
C THR A 514 23.07 24.90 10.98
N GLN A 515 24.21 24.21 11.04
CA GLN A 515 24.98 23.84 9.84
C GLN A 515 24.19 22.84 8.99
N ALA A 516 23.57 21.82 9.61
CA ALA A 516 22.73 20.87 8.90
C ALA A 516 21.50 21.54 8.24
N VAL A 517 20.80 22.43 8.94
CA VAL A 517 19.70 23.23 8.38
C VAL A 517 20.14 24.01 7.14
N THR A 518 21.32 24.61 7.18
CA THR A 518 21.87 25.35 6.03
C THR A 518 22.06 24.43 4.81
N MET A 519 22.47 23.19 5.04
CA MET A 519 22.61 22.20 3.98
C MET A 519 21.26 21.76 3.42
N PHE A 520 20.23 21.56 4.26
CA PHE A 520 18.88 21.29 3.78
C PHE A 520 18.31 22.46 2.96
N LEU A 521 18.43 23.70 3.45
CA LEU A 521 17.99 24.90 2.73
C LEU A 521 18.65 25.04 1.35
N LYS A 522 19.90 24.60 1.21
CA LYS A 522 20.66 24.68 -0.04
C LYS A 522 20.26 23.60 -1.06
N ASN A 523 19.98 22.39 -0.59
CA ASN A 523 19.79 21.22 -1.47
C ASN A 523 18.31 20.88 -1.70
N GLU A 524 17.41 21.33 -0.83
CA GLU A 524 15.98 21.06 -0.95
C GLU A 524 15.22 22.26 -1.52
N ALA A 525 14.27 21.97 -2.41
CA ALA A 525 13.45 22.96 -3.09
C ALA A 525 11.97 22.78 -2.74
N LEU A 526 11.26 23.90 -2.69
CA LEU A 526 9.81 23.92 -2.62
C LEU A 526 9.24 24.21 -4.02
N LYS A 527 8.18 23.49 -4.39
CA LYS A 527 7.36 23.74 -5.57
C LYS A 527 5.99 24.25 -5.15
N LEU A 528 5.53 25.31 -5.82
CA LEU A 528 4.16 25.78 -5.70
C LEU A 528 3.28 24.86 -6.56
N GLN A 529 2.23 24.31 -5.97
CA GLN A 529 1.36 23.34 -6.63
C GLN A 529 -0.03 23.35 -5.99
N TYR A 530 -0.98 22.64 -6.60
CA TYR A 530 -2.26 22.36 -5.98
C TYR A 530 -2.26 20.97 -5.34
N ILE A 531 -3.06 20.80 -4.30
CA ILE A 531 -3.54 19.50 -3.86
C ILE A 531 -5.05 19.48 -4.01
N TRP A 532 -5.61 18.31 -4.32
CA TRP A 532 -7.05 18.15 -4.38
C TRP A 532 -7.49 17.11 -3.35
N PRO A 533 -7.97 17.55 -2.17
CA PRO A 533 -8.32 16.63 -1.10
C PRO A 533 -9.35 15.61 -1.56
N GLN A 534 -9.09 14.37 -1.18
CA GLN A 534 -10.00 13.25 -1.40
C GLN A 534 -10.13 12.47 -0.10
N TYR A 535 -11.33 11.99 0.15
CA TYR A 535 -11.65 11.13 1.28
C TYR A 535 -12.56 10.03 0.77
N MET A 536 -12.02 8.82 0.71
CA MET A 536 -12.68 7.69 0.03
C MET A 536 -13.07 8.09 -1.40
N ASN A 537 -14.31 7.84 -1.81
CA ASN A 537 -14.83 8.18 -3.15
C ASN A 537 -15.32 9.64 -3.27
N GLN A 538 -14.99 10.49 -2.30
CA GLN A 538 -15.41 11.90 -2.29
C GLN A 538 -14.22 12.81 -2.51
N ARG A 539 -14.46 13.89 -3.27
CA ARG A 539 -13.45 14.92 -3.58
C ARG A 539 -13.94 16.25 -3.03
N ALA A 540 -13.02 17.04 -2.48
CA ALA A 540 -13.33 18.40 -2.05
C ALA A 540 -13.83 19.26 -3.22
N PRO A 541 -14.72 20.25 -2.96
CA PRO A 541 -15.31 21.10 -4.01
C PRO A 541 -14.29 22.00 -4.72
N ALA A 542 -13.10 22.20 -4.16
CA ALA A 542 -12.05 23.00 -4.75
C ALA A 542 -10.66 22.49 -4.36
N PRO A 543 -9.64 22.67 -5.22
CA PRO A 543 -8.26 22.40 -4.88
C PRO A 543 -7.69 23.47 -3.94
N ILE A 544 -6.61 23.13 -3.24
CA ILE A 544 -5.89 24.02 -2.31
C ILE A 544 -4.51 24.33 -2.90
N LEU A 545 -4.13 25.61 -2.91
CA LEU A 545 -2.80 26.06 -3.32
C LEU A 545 -1.81 25.87 -2.17
N VAL A 546 -0.68 25.20 -2.42
CA VAL A 546 0.29 24.82 -1.40
C VAL A 546 1.73 24.89 -1.91
N TYR A 547 2.68 24.98 -0.97
CA TYR A 547 4.05 24.57 -1.23
C TYR A 547 4.24 23.11 -0.83
N GLY A 548 4.77 22.31 -1.75
CA GLY A 548 5.26 20.95 -1.48
C GLY A 548 6.75 20.84 -1.71
N TRP A 549 7.41 19.89 -1.05
CA TRP A 549 8.81 19.58 -1.32
C TRP A 549 8.96 18.97 -2.73
N ASP A 550 9.95 19.43 -3.48
CA ASP A 550 10.31 18.85 -4.77
C ASP A 550 11.18 17.62 -4.55
N ASN A 551 10.56 16.44 -4.70
CA ASN A 551 11.21 15.14 -4.53
C ASN A 551 11.69 14.54 -5.85
N SER A 552 11.63 15.29 -6.97
CA SER A 552 11.96 14.77 -8.30
C SER A 552 13.39 14.21 -8.41
N LYS A 553 14.31 14.67 -7.56
CA LYS A 553 15.70 14.21 -7.51
C LYS A 553 16.02 13.23 -6.39
N GLY A 554 15.05 12.89 -5.55
CA GLY A 554 15.32 12.21 -4.30
C GLY A 554 14.89 12.98 -3.07
N TYR A 555 15.15 12.36 -1.93
CA TYR A 555 15.28 13.05 -0.65
C TYR A 555 16.74 12.95 -0.19
N GLY A 556 17.10 13.55 0.93
CA GLY A 556 18.47 13.43 1.42
C GLY A 556 18.58 13.61 2.91
N TYR A 557 19.77 13.32 3.40
CA TYR A 557 20.16 13.50 4.80
C TYR A 557 21.48 14.26 4.85
N VAL A 558 21.80 14.84 6.00
CA VAL A 558 23.12 15.43 6.23
C VAL A 558 23.91 14.48 7.10
N ASP A 559 25.04 13.99 6.62
CA ASP A 559 25.96 13.21 7.44
C ASP A 559 26.45 14.09 8.59
N ALA A 560 26.18 13.69 9.83
CA ALA A 560 26.42 14.54 10.98
C ALA A 560 27.91 14.68 11.30
N THR A 561 28.75 13.75 10.84
CA THR A 561 30.20 13.77 11.08
C THR A 561 30.95 14.65 10.09
N THR A 562 30.45 14.76 8.85
CA THR A 562 31.08 15.54 7.78
C THR A 562 30.36 16.86 7.48
N GLY A 563 29.06 16.94 7.75
CA GLY A 563 28.19 18.03 7.33
C GLY A 563 27.79 18.00 5.86
N GLU A 564 28.11 16.92 5.13
CA GLU A 564 27.77 16.77 3.72
C GLU A 564 26.30 16.33 3.53
N TYR A 565 25.63 16.91 2.54
CA TYR A 565 24.30 16.48 2.12
C TYR A 565 24.42 15.27 1.19
N VAL A 566 23.83 14.16 1.58
CA VAL A 566 23.80 12.92 0.81
C VAL A 566 22.41 12.76 0.19
N ASN A 567 22.37 12.70 -1.14
CA ASN A 567 21.13 12.48 -1.87
C ASN A 567 20.78 10.98 -1.93
N VAL A 568 19.52 10.68 -1.70
CA VAL A 568 18.88 9.37 -1.79
C VAL A 568 17.92 9.41 -2.98
N PRO A 569 18.28 8.78 -4.11
CA PRO A 569 17.46 8.86 -5.32
C PRO A 569 16.10 8.16 -5.13
N VAL A 570 15.03 8.71 -5.72
CA VAL A 570 13.68 8.10 -5.72
C VAL A 570 13.58 6.96 -6.73
N GLU A 571 14.25 7.09 -7.87
CA GLU A 571 14.32 6.06 -8.90
C GLU A 571 15.66 5.32 -8.74
N TRP A 572 15.59 4.00 -8.57
CA TRP A 572 16.76 3.13 -8.67
C TRP A 572 17.13 3.10 -10.14
N ASP A 573 17.98 4.02 -10.59
CA ASP A 573 18.39 4.14 -11.99
C ASP A 573 18.78 2.76 -12.54
N GLU A 574 17.96 2.26 -13.47
CA GLU A 574 18.19 1.06 -14.28
C GLU A 574 18.76 1.47 -15.64
N GLU A 575 19.78 2.33 -15.65
CA GLU A 575 20.67 2.40 -16.81
C GLU A 575 21.83 1.42 -16.68
#